data_AF-A0AAU8TDN9-F1
#
_entry.id   AF-A0AAU8TDN9-F1
#
_cell.length_a   1.000
_cell.length_b   1.000
_cell.length_c   1.000
_cell.angle_alpha   90.00
_cell.angle_beta   90.00
_cell.angle_gamma   90.00
#
_symmetry.space_group_name_H-M   'P 1'
#
loop_
_entity.id
_entity.type
_entity.pdbx_description
1 polymer ?
#
loop_
_entity_poly.entity_id
_entity_poly.type
_entity_poly.pdbx_seq_one_letter_code
_entity_poly.pdbx_strand_id
1 'polypeptide(L)'
;MDALATGNLINSKTVYKVSTYSLLGGLVGSDIGIPLSSETLSVEKINHDALFVIGGQRVRLSSNPTIRRVLKKTAGGRGVVAGVWNAAFYLADAGLLDDQYCACHADSCALINEYYPQVKTGEGRVF
;
A
#
# COMPACT_ATOMS: atom_id res chain seq x y z
N MET A 1 0.18 3.28 11.88
CA MET A 1 1.05 2.49 12.78
C MET A 1 0.50 2.53 14.20
N ASP A 2 0.14 3.70 14.72
CA ASP A 2 -0.39 3.90 16.07
C ASP A 2 -1.53 2.95 16.43
N ALA A 3 -2.56 2.82 15.59
CA ALA A 3 -3.68 1.91 15.86
C ALA A 3 -3.25 0.45 16.13
N LEU A 4 -2.24 -0.05 15.41
CA LEU A 4 -1.71 -1.41 15.61
C LEU A 4 -0.89 -1.50 16.90
N ALA A 5 -0.10 -0.46 17.20
CA ALA A 5 0.68 -0.38 18.45
C ALA A 5 -0.23 -0.27 19.67
N THR A 6 -1.25 0.59 19.63
CA THR A 6 -2.30 0.68 20.64
C THR A 6 -3.07 -0.63 20.77
N GLY A 7 -3.34 -1.32 19.66
CA GLY A 7 -3.93 -2.66 19.68
C GLY A 7 -3.10 -3.65 20.49
N ASN A 8 -1.77 -3.66 20.31
CA ASN A 8 -0.87 -4.48 21.14
C ASN A 8 -0.92 -4.07 22.62
N LEU A 9 -0.92 -2.77 22.90
CA LEU A 9 -0.96 -2.24 24.26
C LEU A 9 -2.24 -2.64 25.01
N ILE A 10 -3.40 -2.48 24.37
CA ILE A 10 -4.71 -2.83 24.96
C ILE A 10 -4.79 -4.34 25.24
N ASN A 11 -4.20 -5.17 24.40
CA ASN A 11 -4.23 -6.62 24.55
C ASN A 11 -3.16 -7.16 25.51
N SER A 12 -2.26 -6.31 26.03
CA SER A 12 -1.11 -6.70 26.86
C SER A 12 -0.26 -7.82 26.26
N LYS A 13 -0.28 -7.97 24.93
CA LYS A 13 0.49 -8.97 24.17
C LYS A 13 0.67 -8.51 22.73
N THR A 14 1.70 -9.02 22.07
CA THR A 14 1.95 -8.72 20.65
C THR A 14 0.98 -9.50 19.77
N VAL A 15 -0.10 -8.84 19.34
CA VAL A 15 -1.07 -9.36 18.36
C VAL A 15 -0.74 -8.92 16.93
N TYR A 16 -0.10 -7.76 16.77
CA TYR A 16 0.36 -7.23 15.49
C TYR A 16 1.88 -7.13 15.47
N LYS A 17 2.49 -7.70 14.43
CA LYS A 17 3.89 -7.47 14.08
C LYS A 17 3.93 -6.67 12.79
N VAL A 18 4.70 -5.61 12.77
CA VAL A 18 4.81 -4.71 11.62
C VAL A 18 6.27 -4.65 11.19
N SER A 19 6.51 -4.88 9.91
CA SER A 19 7.78 -4.68 9.23
C SER A 19 7.56 -3.76 8.03
N THR A 20 8.62 -3.03 7.67
CA THR A 20 8.59 -2.01 6.63
C THR A 20 9.51 -2.42 5.50
N TYR A 21 9.04 -2.28 4.26
CA TYR A 21 9.78 -2.69 3.07
C TYR A 21 9.88 -1.55 2.06
N SER A 22 10.99 -1.50 1.34
CA SER A 22 11.16 -0.63 0.18
C SER A 22 11.89 -1.37 -0.94
N LEU A 23 11.84 -0.86 -2.17
CA LEU A 23 12.43 -1.55 -3.32
C LEU A 23 13.93 -1.85 -3.15
N LEU A 24 14.66 -0.96 -2.48
CA LEU A 24 16.10 -1.11 -2.25
C LEU A 24 16.43 -1.51 -0.80
N GLY A 25 15.50 -1.35 0.14
CA GLY A 25 15.79 -1.41 1.57
C GLY A 25 16.53 -0.16 2.06
N GLY A 26 16.89 -0.16 3.34
CA GLY A 26 17.58 0.96 3.98
C GLY A 26 16.63 2.10 4.36
N LEU A 27 17.19 3.31 4.50
CA LEU A 27 16.43 4.50 4.91
C LEU A 27 15.65 5.08 3.73
N VAL A 28 14.35 5.26 3.90
CA VAL A 28 13.45 5.92 2.94
C VAL A 28 12.99 7.24 3.55
N GLY A 29 13.17 8.34 2.82
CA GLY A 29 12.71 9.65 3.28
C GLY A 29 11.17 9.74 3.32
N SER A 30 10.62 10.30 4.40
CA SER A 30 9.22 10.73 4.44
C SER A 30 9.06 12.16 3.94
N ASP A 31 7.82 12.54 3.67
CA ASP A 31 7.43 13.89 3.28
C ASP A 31 7.68 14.95 4.37
N ILE A 32 7.69 14.54 5.64
CA ILE A 32 8.00 15.37 6.82
C ILE A 32 9.49 15.37 7.22
N GLY A 33 10.36 14.75 6.44
CA GLY A 33 11.81 14.80 6.66
C GLY A 33 12.36 13.82 7.70
N ILE A 34 11.54 12.89 8.19
CA ILE A 34 11.97 11.82 9.11
C ILE A 34 12.14 10.53 8.30
N PRO A 35 13.36 9.98 8.16
CA PRO A 35 13.56 8.76 7.40
C PRO A 35 13.03 7.53 8.15
N LEU A 36 12.47 6.57 7.41
CA LEU A 36 12.08 5.26 7.93
C LEU A 36 13.06 4.18 7.48
N SER A 37 13.50 3.36 8.43
CA SER A 37 14.23 2.13 8.09
C SER A 37 13.30 1.12 7.44
N SER A 38 13.81 0.41 6.45
CA SER A 38 13.08 -0.61 5.70
C SER A 38 13.98 -1.75 5.28
N GLU A 39 13.40 -2.93 5.14
CA GLU A 39 14.02 -4.07 4.50
C GLU A 39 13.83 -4.00 2.97
N THR A 40 14.71 -4.68 2.23
CA THR A 40 14.54 -4.82 0.78
C THR A 40 13.31 -5.68 0.48
N LEU A 41 12.39 -5.15 -0.31
CA LEU A 41 11.19 -5.82 -0.77
C LEU A 41 11.55 -6.97 -1.71
N SER A 42 11.15 -8.18 -1.35
CA SER A 42 11.26 -9.36 -2.20
C SER A 42 10.01 -10.21 -2.05
N VAL A 43 9.59 -10.83 -3.15
CA VAL A 43 8.37 -11.63 -3.21
C VAL A 43 8.48 -12.84 -2.29
N GLU A 44 9.67 -13.40 -2.15
CA GLU A 44 9.99 -14.57 -1.33
C GLU A 44 9.89 -14.24 0.16
N LYS A 45 10.34 -13.05 0.57
CA LYS A 45 10.34 -12.61 1.98
C LYS A 45 8.97 -12.22 2.50
N ILE A 46 8.04 -11.84 1.63
CA ILE A 46 6.70 -11.42 2.06
C ILE A 46 5.86 -12.64 2.43
N ASN A 47 5.52 -12.71 3.72
CA ASN A 47 4.61 -13.67 4.33
C ASN A 47 3.80 -12.97 5.45
N HIS A 48 2.97 -12.01 5.06
CA HIS A 48 2.18 -11.17 5.98
C HIS A 48 0.69 -11.40 5.73
N ASP A 49 -0.11 -11.37 6.80
CA ASP A 49 -1.57 -11.47 6.72
C ASP A 49 -2.20 -10.21 6.10
N ALA A 50 -1.48 -9.08 6.16
CA ALA A 50 -1.89 -7.82 5.56
C ALA A 50 -0.68 -7.07 4.98
N LEU A 51 -0.87 -6.44 3.82
CA LEU A 51 0.13 -5.64 3.13
C LEU A 51 -0.46 -4.29 2.72
N PHE A 52 0.21 -3.22 3.14
CA PHE A 52 -0.18 -1.85 2.85
C PHE A 52 0.88 -1.19 1.98
N VAL A 53 0.50 -0.69 0.80
CA VAL A 53 1.36 0.16 -0.02
C VAL A 53 1.19 1.60 0.45
N ILE A 54 2.28 2.21 0.87
CA ILE A 54 2.28 3.59 1.38
C ILE A 54 2.67 4.53 0.24
N GLY A 55 1.71 5.35 -0.18
CA GLY A 55 1.92 6.43 -1.13
C GLY A 55 2.42 7.71 -0.47
N GLY A 56 2.43 8.80 -1.23
CA GLY A 56 2.74 10.13 -0.71
C GLY A 56 2.87 11.18 -1.81
N GLN A 57 2.82 12.46 -1.43
CA GLN A 57 2.79 13.59 -2.37
C GLN A 57 3.94 13.60 -3.40
N ARG A 58 5.14 13.17 -2.97
CA ARG A 58 6.35 13.16 -3.82
C ARG A 58 6.64 11.81 -4.48
N VAL A 59 5.75 10.82 -4.31
CA VAL A 59 5.90 9.51 -4.94
C VAL A 59 5.54 9.62 -6.42
N ARG A 60 6.50 9.29 -7.29
CA ARG A 60 6.25 9.18 -8.73
C ARG A 60 5.57 7.84 -9.01
N LEU A 61 4.32 7.88 -9.45
CA LEU A 61 3.56 6.69 -9.81
C LEU A 61 4.12 6.07 -11.09
N SER A 62 4.47 4.79 -11.01
CA SER A 62 4.92 3.99 -12.15
C SER A 62 4.68 2.52 -11.87
N SER A 63 4.27 1.75 -12.89
CA SER A 63 4.10 0.29 -12.74
C SER A 63 5.43 -0.33 -12.29
N ASN A 64 5.37 -1.21 -11.30
CA ASN A 64 6.54 -1.90 -10.79
C ASN A 64 6.26 -3.42 -10.67
N PRO A 65 6.95 -4.28 -11.45
CA PRO A 65 6.71 -5.71 -11.45
C PRO A 65 6.86 -6.39 -10.08
N THR A 66 7.79 -5.91 -9.24
CA THR A 66 8.00 -6.46 -7.89
C THR A 66 6.82 -6.14 -6.99
N ILE A 67 6.39 -4.86 -6.94
CA ILE A 67 5.21 -4.46 -6.15
C ILE A 67 3.97 -5.24 -6.61
N ARG A 68 3.74 -5.31 -7.92
CA ARG A 68 2.63 -6.08 -8.50
C ARG A 68 2.65 -7.55 -8.10
N ARG A 69 3.81 -8.21 -8.18
CA ARG A 69 3.94 -9.64 -7.83
C ARG A 69 3.71 -9.88 -6.34
N VAL A 70 4.24 -9.00 -5.48
CA VAL A 70 4.02 -9.07 -4.03
C VAL A 70 2.53 -8.93 -3.70
N LEU A 71 1.87 -7.91 -4.25
CA LEU A 71 0.43 -7.68 -4.01
C LEU A 71 -0.42 -8.87 -4.47
N LYS A 72 -0.18 -9.39 -5.68
CA LYS A 72 -0.89 -10.58 -6.19
C LYS A 72 -0.63 -11.82 -5.33
N LYS A 73 0.61 -12.02 -4.86
CA LYS A 73 0.95 -13.14 -3.97
C LYS A 73 0.16 -13.05 -2.66
N THR A 74 0.16 -11.88 -2.01
CA THR A 74 -0.56 -11.68 -0.74
C THR A 74 -2.08 -11.88 -0.93
N ALA A 75 -2.66 -11.26 -1.95
CA ALA A 75 -4.10 -11.40 -2.24
C ALA A 75 -4.48 -12.85 -2.59
N GLY A 76 -3.68 -13.54 -3.40
CA GLY A 76 -3.89 -14.95 -3.73
C GLY A 76 -3.78 -15.90 -2.53
N GLY A 77 -2.98 -15.52 -1.52
CA GLY A 77 -2.89 -16.18 -0.23
C GLY A 77 -4.01 -15.84 0.76
N ARG A 78 -5.05 -15.10 0.33
CA ARG A 78 -6.15 -14.57 1.16
C ARG A 78 -5.73 -13.55 2.22
N GLY A 79 -4.55 -12.95 2.06
CA GLY A 79 -4.13 -11.80 2.86
C GLY A 79 -4.82 -10.52 2.42
N VAL A 80 -4.88 -9.55 3.32
CA VAL A 80 -5.41 -8.22 3.04
C VAL A 80 -4.39 -7.41 2.24
N VAL A 81 -4.83 -6.71 1.19
CA VAL A 81 -4.02 -5.72 0.49
C VAL A 81 -4.73 -4.37 0.53
N ALA A 82 -3.98 -3.30 0.75
CA ALA A 82 -4.53 -1.94 0.79
C ALA A 82 -3.50 -0.91 0.31
N GLY A 83 -3.99 0.24 -0.14
CA GLY A 83 -3.16 1.38 -0.53
C GLY A 83 -3.53 2.62 0.27
N VAL A 84 -2.53 3.41 0.65
CA VAL A 84 -2.70 4.71 1.32
C VAL A 84 -2.28 5.83 0.37
N TRP A 85 -2.99 6.97 0.42
CA TRP A 85 -2.76 8.15 -0.43
C TRP A 85 -2.96 7.84 -1.92
N ASN A 86 -1.89 7.89 -2.72
CA ASN A 86 -1.89 7.64 -4.15
C ASN A 86 -1.61 6.18 -4.49
N ALA A 87 -1.45 5.32 -3.48
CA ALA A 87 -1.08 3.93 -3.69
C ALA A 87 -2.20 3.04 -4.25
N ALA A 88 -3.44 3.54 -4.31
CA ALA A 88 -4.52 2.88 -5.07
C ALA A 88 -4.09 2.59 -6.52
N PHE A 89 -3.20 3.41 -7.10
CA PHE A 89 -2.57 3.15 -8.39
C PHE A 89 -1.88 1.78 -8.47
N TYR A 90 -1.14 1.38 -7.43
CA TYR A 90 -0.43 0.09 -7.43
C TYR A 90 -1.36 -1.11 -7.28
N LEU A 91 -2.51 -0.92 -6.63
CA LEU A 91 -3.54 -1.96 -6.55
C LEU A 91 -4.28 -2.09 -7.88
N ALA A 92 -4.53 -0.96 -8.57
CA ALA A 92 -5.06 -0.94 -9.93
C ALA A 92 -4.10 -1.57 -10.95
N ASP A 93 -2.80 -1.23 -10.91
CA ASP A 93 -1.73 -1.87 -11.72
C ASP A 93 -1.65 -3.39 -11.49
N ALA A 94 -1.99 -3.84 -10.27
CA ALA A 94 -2.06 -5.25 -9.95
C ALA A 94 -3.37 -5.92 -10.37
N GLY A 95 -4.36 -5.19 -10.90
CA GLY A 95 -5.69 -5.71 -11.23
C GLY A 95 -6.48 -6.17 -10.00
N LEU A 96 -6.20 -5.58 -8.83
CA LEU A 96 -6.82 -5.96 -7.55
C LEU A 96 -8.01 -5.07 -7.19
N LEU A 97 -8.32 -4.08 -8.03
CA LEU A 97 -9.44 -3.16 -7.87
C LEU A 97 -10.47 -3.26 -9.00
N ASP A 98 -10.32 -4.24 -9.90
CA ASP A 98 -11.24 -4.45 -11.01
C ASP A 98 -12.66 -4.65 -10.45
N ASP A 99 -13.62 -3.88 -10.98
CA ASP A 99 -15.02 -3.85 -10.55
C ASP A 99 -15.26 -3.47 -9.06
N GLN A 100 -14.24 -2.98 -8.35
CA GLN A 100 -14.36 -2.53 -6.97
C GLN A 100 -14.36 -1.01 -6.86
N TYR A 101 -15.07 -0.51 -5.85
CA TYR A 101 -14.98 0.89 -5.45
C TYR A 101 -13.72 1.11 -4.63
N CYS A 102 -12.91 2.10 -4.99
CA CYS A 102 -11.73 2.47 -4.22
C CYS A 102 -11.73 3.98 -3.89
N ALA A 103 -11.28 4.30 -2.67
CA ALA A 103 -10.88 5.65 -2.33
C ALA A 103 -9.44 5.88 -2.82
N CYS A 104 -9.20 7.00 -3.47
CA CYS A 104 -7.88 7.47 -3.88
C CYS A 104 -7.70 8.94 -3.50
N HIS A 105 -6.45 9.37 -3.36
CA HIS A 105 -6.15 10.79 -3.35
C HIS A 105 -6.61 11.45 -4.67
N ALA A 106 -7.18 12.67 -4.59
CA ALA A 106 -7.76 13.37 -5.74
C ALA A 106 -6.80 13.45 -6.94
N ASP A 107 -5.53 13.81 -6.69
CA ASP A 107 -4.47 13.87 -7.71
C ASP A 107 -4.23 12.56 -8.47
N SER A 108 -4.66 11.42 -7.90
CA SER A 108 -4.45 10.09 -8.48
C SER A 108 -5.69 9.55 -9.19
N CYS A 109 -6.88 10.04 -8.87
CA CYS A 109 -8.11 9.46 -9.38
C CYS A 109 -8.25 9.64 -10.90
N ALA A 110 -7.89 10.81 -11.45
CA ALA A 110 -7.87 11.03 -12.90
C ALA A 110 -6.91 10.06 -13.62
N LEU A 111 -5.69 9.92 -13.11
CA LEU A 111 -4.68 9.02 -13.65
C LEU A 111 -5.11 7.54 -13.55
N ILE A 112 -5.72 7.13 -12.43
CA ILE A 112 -6.24 5.77 -12.28
C ILE A 112 -7.36 5.50 -13.30
N ASN A 113 -8.32 6.43 -13.46
CA ASN A 113 -9.42 6.26 -14.40
C ASN A 113 -8.95 6.24 -15.87
N GLU A 114 -7.88 6.96 -16.20
CA GLU A 114 -7.28 6.98 -17.54
C GLU A 114 -6.58 5.65 -17.89
N TYR A 115 -5.71 5.15 -16.99
CA TYR A 115 -4.90 3.96 -17.27
C TYR A 115 -5.58 2.64 -16.87
N TYR A 116 -6.57 2.68 -15.97
CA TYR A 116 -7.29 1.50 -15.46
C TYR A 116 -8.81 1.76 -15.45
N PRO A 117 -9.44 1.87 -16.63
CA PRO A 117 -10.84 2.30 -16.76
C PRO A 117 -11.86 1.36 -16.09
N GLN A 118 -11.47 0.13 -15.75
CA GLN A 118 -12.30 -0.81 -15.01
C GLN A 118 -12.38 -0.52 -13.50
N VAL A 119 -11.52 0.37 -12.98
CA VAL A 119 -11.51 0.74 -11.55
C VAL A 119 -12.47 1.88 -11.30
N LYS A 120 -13.36 1.75 -10.31
CA LYS A 120 -14.29 2.81 -9.93
C LYS A 120 -13.72 3.61 -8.77
N THR A 121 -13.19 4.80 -9.07
CA THR A 121 -12.69 5.72 -8.06
C THR A 121 -13.82 6.59 -7.50
N GLY A 122 -13.82 6.78 -6.19
CA GLY A 122 -14.71 7.74 -5.53
C GLY A 122 -14.20 9.17 -5.66
N GLU A 123 -15.08 10.13 -5.97
CA GLU A 123 -14.79 11.54 -5.74
C GLU A 123 -14.62 11.76 -4.23
N GLY A 124 -13.41 12.17 -3.82
CA GLY A 124 -13.00 12.24 -2.43
C GLY A 124 -13.91 13.11 -1.56
N ARG A 125 -14.88 12.51 -0.89
CA ARG A 125 -15.40 13.01 0.38
C ARG A 125 -14.66 12.29 1.49
N VAL A 126 -13.53 12.84 1.89
CA VAL A 126 -12.86 12.49 3.14
C VAL A 126 -13.49 13.38 4.22
N PHE A 127 -14.10 12.77 5.24
CA PHE A 127 -14.59 13.46 6.43
C PHE A 127 -13.43 14.03 7.26
#